data_AF-A0A9D6V9Z7-F1
#
_entry.id   AF-A0A9D6V9Z7-F1
#
_cell.length_a   1.000
_cell.length_b   1.000
_cell.length_c   1.000
_cell.angle_alpha   90.00
_cell.angle_beta   90.00
_cell.angle_gamma   90.00
#
_symmetry.space_group_name_H-M   'P 1'
#
loop_
_entity.id
_entity.type
_entity.pdbx_description
1 polymer ?
#
loop_
_entity_poly.entity_id
_entity_poly.type
_entity_poly.pdbx_seq_one_letter_code
_entity_poly.pdbx_strand_id
1 'polypeptide(L)'
;MRHTTLFATLGAGFCVLTALSCSGGGGGGTGVTASSSVSSGTITGFGSVILNGKEYDTQNSSFMVDGQSGSQTDLKVGMVVTVNGSLSSTGTRSAATITQEDVVEGAIQSIPATNDRIVVLGQTVLIDNGTTPPNISGLLLGDLVEVNGFVTGKGLITATLIEKKSLPPTCEVKGIVENHNSGAQTFTIGGLTVNYSGTTDFSDMPNPAGNAWNDVLVEVKGSPCTQASQPLVATKVEPEGINVANADEVEVEGAITLFTSSASFMVNGVPVVTNASTSFEGGVAGDLALGVEVEVEGSLTNGVLTAKEVSFRDNVEVEGDAATVTPGGATPNLTVSGLPGITVFVNAQTEFKGGISNLGQLGAGEHVRVRGRPTGTNTVIAAEVERLSADTRVILEGAVQSVGNPNVTVLGVLINTSSISDSNFKGPNEAAIGRTAFFTAVKVETLVKAQGDWDGVSVVWSEIEIEGEDD
;
A
#
# COMPACT_ATOMS: atom_id res chain seq x y z
N MET A 1 48.52 -36.53 -31.01
CA MET A 1 47.74 -35.38 -31.52
C MET A 1 46.99 -34.78 -30.34
N ARG A 2 46.93 -33.45 -30.32
CA ARG A 2 46.70 -32.58 -29.16
C ARG A 2 45.35 -32.81 -28.47
N HIS A 3 45.36 -32.70 -27.14
CA HIS A 3 44.20 -32.45 -26.29
C HIS A 3 43.52 -31.12 -26.65
N THR A 4 42.19 -31.05 -26.56
CA THR A 4 41.49 -29.78 -26.31
C THR A 4 40.21 -30.05 -25.53
N THR A 5 40.32 -29.94 -24.22
CA THR A 5 39.22 -29.84 -23.25
C THR A 5 38.72 -28.40 -23.30
N LEU A 6 37.45 -28.16 -23.61
CA LEU A 6 36.84 -26.83 -23.52
C LEU A 6 36.17 -26.70 -22.14
N PHE A 7 36.80 -25.94 -21.25
CA PHE A 7 36.19 -25.45 -20.02
C PHE A 7 35.30 -24.25 -20.39
N ALA A 8 34.00 -24.33 -20.09
CA ALA A 8 33.13 -23.16 -20.05
C ALA A 8 33.20 -22.58 -18.62
N THR A 9 33.90 -21.47 -18.47
CA THR A 9 33.93 -20.68 -17.23
C THR A 9 32.57 -20.00 -17.02
N LEU A 10 31.88 -20.39 -15.94
CA LEU A 10 30.75 -19.68 -15.37
C LEU A 10 31.29 -18.41 -14.69
N GLY A 11 30.98 -17.23 -15.24
CA GLY A 11 31.34 -15.96 -14.62
C GLY A 11 30.41 -15.69 -13.43
N ALA A 12 30.92 -15.84 -12.20
CA ALA A 12 30.28 -15.30 -11.02
C ALA A 12 30.41 -13.77 -11.05
N GLY A 13 29.30 -13.07 -11.25
CA GLY A 13 29.22 -11.62 -11.10
C GLY A 13 29.35 -11.25 -9.63
N PHE A 14 30.58 -10.96 -9.20
CA PHE A 14 30.88 -10.44 -7.87
C PHE A 14 30.53 -8.94 -7.85
N CYS A 15 29.36 -8.58 -7.31
CA CYS A 15 28.99 -7.18 -7.12
C CYS A 15 29.67 -6.66 -5.84
N VAL A 16 30.83 -6.01 -6.02
CA VAL A 16 31.48 -5.27 -4.93
C VAL A 16 30.68 -3.98 -4.73
N LEU A 17 29.85 -3.95 -3.71
CA LEU A 17 29.29 -2.72 -3.19
C LEU A 17 30.42 -1.92 -2.55
N THR A 18 31.05 -1.02 -3.30
CA THR A 18 32.00 -0.07 -2.72
C THR A 18 31.24 0.88 -1.82
N ALA A 19 31.36 0.68 -0.50
CA ALA A 19 30.99 1.69 0.47
C ALA A 19 31.79 2.97 0.18
N LEU A 20 31.16 3.95 -0.46
CA LEU A 20 31.68 5.30 -0.53
C LEU A 20 31.55 5.93 0.85
N SER A 21 32.55 5.72 1.70
CA SER A 21 32.79 6.59 2.83
C SER A 21 33.12 7.98 2.29
N CYS A 22 32.15 8.89 2.28
CA CYS A 22 32.40 10.28 1.90
C CYS A 22 33.13 10.99 3.05
N SER A 23 34.46 10.89 3.07
CA SER A 23 35.30 11.72 3.93
C SER A 23 35.84 12.91 3.13
N GLY A 24 35.31 14.10 3.45
CA GLY A 24 36.08 15.36 3.44
C GLY A 24 35.93 16.27 2.21
N GLY A 25 35.62 17.54 2.48
CA GLY A 25 35.91 18.63 1.55
C GLY A 25 35.01 19.85 1.74
N GLY A 26 35.41 20.79 2.60
CA GLY A 26 34.73 22.08 2.75
C GLY A 26 34.77 22.88 1.44
N GLY A 27 33.58 23.19 0.91
CA GLY A 27 33.36 24.12 -0.18
C GLY A 27 32.11 24.93 0.11
N GLY A 28 32.28 26.21 0.43
CA GLY A 28 31.19 27.14 0.68
C GLY A 28 30.40 27.41 -0.60
N GLY A 29 29.29 26.70 -0.77
CA GLY A 29 28.16 27.13 -1.59
C GLY A 29 27.00 27.48 -0.67
N THR A 30 26.21 28.50 -1.00
CA THR A 30 24.91 28.77 -0.36
C THR A 30 23.87 27.73 -0.83
N GLY A 31 24.25 26.45 -0.76
CA GLY A 31 23.53 25.32 -1.32
C GLY A 31 22.26 25.06 -0.54
N VAL A 32 21.18 24.86 -1.28
CA VAL A 32 19.95 24.25 -0.78
C VAL A 32 20.35 23.00 -0.01
N THR A 33 20.13 22.99 1.31
CA THR A 33 20.41 21.81 2.13
C THR A 33 19.39 20.76 1.73
N ALA A 34 19.85 19.66 1.14
CA ALA A 34 19.00 18.53 0.79
C ALA A 34 19.12 17.48 1.88
N SER A 35 17.98 17.04 2.40
CA SER A 35 17.88 15.96 3.38
C SER A 35 17.88 14.61 2.67
N SER A 36 18.39 13.57 3.33
CA SER A 36 18.29 12.20 2.82
C SER A 36 16.85 11.71 2.86
N SER A 37 16.37 11.09 1.77
CA SER A 37 15.00 10.58 1.69
C SER A 37 14.95 9.14 1.19
N VAL A 38 14.06 8.33 1.76
CA VAL A 38 13.74 6.99 1.25
C VAL A 38 12.22 6.82 1.16
N SER A 39 11.71 6.37 0.03
CA SER A 39 10.28 6.10 -0.13
C SER A 39 10.05 4.73 -0.72
N SER A 40 9.10 3.98 -0.16
CA SER A 40 8.70 2.67 -0.63
C SER A 40 7.19 2.64 -0.84
N GLY A 41 6.75 2.24 -2.02
CA GLY A 41 5.33 2.22 -2.39
C GLY A 41 5.08 1.85 -3.84
N THR A 42 3.85 2.09 -4.30
CA THR A 42 3.40 1.73 -5.65
C THR A 42 3.60 2.86 -6.66
N ILE A 43 4.13 2.56 -7.86
CA ILE A 43 4.19 3.53 -8.95
C ILE A 43 2.78 3.83 -9.45
N THR A 44 2.35 5.09 -9.37
CA THR A 44 1.02 5.55 -9.80
C THR A 44 1.04 6.28 -11.14
N GLY A 45 2.21 6.72 -11.62
CA GLY A 45 2.29 7.46 -12.89
C GLY A 45 3.70 7.74 -13.42
N PHE A 46 3.74 8.34 -14.62
CA PHE A 46 4.98 8.68 -15.33
C PHE A 46 4.96 10.11 -15.92
N GLY A 47 6.13 10.77 -15.87
CA GLY A 47 6.47 12.11 -16.34
C GLY A 47 7.87 12.47 -15.82
N SER A 48 8.07 12.13 -14.55
CA SER A 48 9.21 11.41 -13.97
C SER A 48 8.61 10.20 -13.19
N VAL A 49 9.24 9.57 -12.18
CA VAL A 49 8.54 8.49 -11.43
C VAL A 49 7.61 9.12 -10.39
N ILE A 50 6.32 8.78 -10.41
CA ILE A 50 5.34 9.22 -9.40
C ILE A 50 5.06 8.04 -8.47
N LEU A 51 5.31 8.24 -7.18
CA LEU A 51 5.22 7.25 -6.11
C LEU A 51 4.42 7.88 -4.97
N ASN A 52 3.31 7.28 -4.53
CA ASN A 52 2.43 7.83 -3.48
C ASN A 52 2.09 9.32 -3.70
N GLY A 53 1.51 9.62 -4.86
CA GLY A 53 1.20 11.00 -5.28
C GLY A 53 2.41 11.94 -5.53
N LYS A 54 3.63 11.57 -5.12
CA LYS A 54 4.81 12.44 -5.13
C LYS A 54 5.70 12.19 -6.34
N GLU A 55 6.07 13.26 -7.03
CA GLU A 55 6.94 13.22 -8.20
C GLU A 55 8.43 13.20 -7.81
N TYR A 56 9.19 12.25 -8.36
CA TYR A 56 10.64 12.12 -8.17
C TYR A 56 11.40 12.38 -9.47
N ASP A 57 12.29 13.38 -9.49
CA ASP A 57 13.21 13.60 -10.61
C ASP A 57 14.15 12.40 -10.79
N THR A 58 14.13 11.80 -11.98
CA THR A 58 14.87 10.59 -12.33
C THR A 58 16.06 10.80 -13.28
N GLN A 59 16.41 12.04 -13.63
CA GLN A 59 17.40 12.32 -14.69
C GLN A 59 18.77 11.66 -14.49
N ASN A 60 19.18 11.44 -13.24
CA ASN A 60 20.47 10.84 -12.89
C ASN A 60 20.35 9.57 -12.04
N SER A 61 19.18 8.92 -12.07
CA SER A 61 18.93 7.73 -11.25
C SER A 61 19.57 6.49 -11.84
N SER A 62 20.06 5.60 -10.98
CA SER A 62 20.30 4.20 -11.33
C SER A 62 19.05 3.36 -11.06
N PHE A 63 18.74 2.43 -11.96
CA PHE A 63 17.57 1.57 -11.84
C PHE A 63 18.00 0.11 -11.64
N MET A 64 17.32 -0.58 -10.74
CA MET A 64 17.46 -2.01 -10.49
C MET A 64 16.09 -2.66 -10.65
N VAL A 65 15.97 -3.64 -11.54
CA VAL A 65 14.74 -4.39 -11.84
C VAL A 65 15.09 -5.86 -11.92
N ASP A 66 14.35 -6.73 -11.24
CA ASP A 66 14.68 -8.16 -11.07
C ASP A 66 16.12 -8.38 -10.55
N GLY A 67 16.61 -7.49 -9.67
CA GLY A 67 17.98 -7.49 -9.17
C GLY A 67 19.07 -7.24 -10.23
N GLN A 68 18.71 -6.76 -11.42
CA GLN A 68 19.61 -6.41 -12.51
C GLN A 68 19.55 -4.91 -12.85
N SER A 69 20.66 -4.35 -13.35
CA SER A 69 20.66 -2.97 -13.83
C SER A 69 19.65 -2.80 -14.97
N GLY A 70 18.73 -1.85 -14.81
CA GLY A 70 17.68 -1.56 -15.77
C GLY A 70 17.60 -0.08 -16.11
N SER A 71 16.41 0.36 -16.50
CA SER A 71 16.07 1.73 -16.88
C SER A 71 14.63 2.06 -16.51
N GLN A 72 14.26 3.35 -16.56
CA GLN A 72 12.88 3.77 -16.30
C GLN A 72 11.86 3.10 -17.24
N THR A 73 12.24 2.73 -18.47
CA THR A 73 11.32 2.09 -19.41
C THR A 73 10.97 0.64 -19.04
N ASP A 74 11.71 0.06 -18.09
CA ASP A 74 11.43 -1.27 -17.55
C ASP A 74 10.38 -1.20 -16.42
N LEU A 75 10.13 0.01 -15.85
CA LEU A 75 9.13 0.23 -14.81
C LEU A 75 7.72 0.37 -15.40
N LYS A 76 6.70 0.00 -14.61
CA LYS A 76 5.28 0.09 -14.96
C LYS A 76 4.46 0.62 -13.77
N VAL A 77 3.32 1.23 -14.07
CA VAL A 77 2.31 1.54 -13.06
C VAL A 77 1.89 0.24 -12.38
N GLY A 78 1.77 0.27 -11.05
CA GLY A 78 1.50 -0.89 -10.22
C GLY A 78 2.75 -1.65 -9.75
N MET A 79 3.95 -1.37 -10.27
CA MET A 79 5.17 -1.91 -9.65
C MET A 79 5.41 -1.29 -8.29
N VAL A 80 5.89 -2.09 -7.34
CA VAL A 80 6.35 -1.59 -6.04
C VAL A 80 7.83 -1.28 -6.16
N VAL A 81 8.25 -0.10 -5.69
CA VAL A 81 9.65 0.32 -5.74
C VAL A 81 10.11 0.91 -4.42
N THR A 82 11.41 0.80 -4.16
CA THR A 82 12.12 1.61 -3.17
C THR A 82 12.97 2.65 -3.88
N VAL A 83 12.72 3.92 -3.55
CA VAL A 83 13.46 5.08 -4.04
C VAL A 83 14.39 5.58 -2.93
N ASN A 84 15.70 5.51 -3.13
CA ASN A 84 16.66 6.24 -2.30
C ASN A 84 17.02 7.55 -3.01
N GLY A 85 16.96 8.65 -2.29
CA GLY A 85 17.09 9.97 -2.89
C GLY A 85 17.35 11.09 -1.90
N SER A 86 16.93 12.29 -2.29
CA SER A 86 17.00 13.48 -1.46
C SER A 86 15.77 14.36 -1.60
N LEU A 87 15.40 15.03 -0.51
CA LEU A 87 14.42 16.10 -0.50
C LEU A 87 15.11 17.46 -0.34
N SER A 88 14.86 18.37 -1.28
CA SER A 88 15.36 19.74 -1.19
C SER A 88 14.51 20.58 -0.22
N SER A 89 15.06 21.68 0.30
CA SER A 89 14.29 22.61 1.14
C SER A 89 13.14 23.32 0.41
N THR A 90 13.04 23.18 -0.92
CA THR A 90 11.92 23.70 -1.73
C THR A 90 10.87 22.64 -2.02
N GLY A 91 10.98 21.44 -1.42
CA GLY A 91 10.05 20.33 -1.62
C GLY A 91 10.35 19.47 -2.86
N THR A 92 11.47 19.70 -3.54
CA THR A 92 11.82 18.93 -4.75
C THR A 92 12.45 17.60 -4.35
N ARG A 93 11.87 16.50 -4.83
CA ARG A 93 12.39 15.14 -4.62
C ARG A 93 13.23 14.72 -5.82
N SER A 94 14.40 14.13 -5.55
CA SER A 94 15.28 13.57 -6.58
C SER A 94 15.64 12.14 -6.24
N ALA A 95 15.50 11.22 -7.19
CA ALA A 95 15.87 9.83 -7.02
C ALA A 95 17.34 9.61 -7.39
N ALA A 96 18.11 9.00 -6.48
CA ALA A 96 19.45 8.52 -6.78
C ALA A 96 19.40 7.06 -7.26
N THR A 97 18.63 6.22 -6.58
CA THR A 97 18.41 4.82 -6.97
C THR A 97 16.93 4.49 -6.92
N ILE A 98 16.45 3.72 -7.89
CA ILE A 98 15.12 3.13 -7.88
C ILE A 98 15.28 1.62 -8.02
N THR A 99 14.83 0.88 -7.01
CA THR A 99 14.85 -0.59 -7.00
C THR A 99 13.41 -1.08 -7.05
N GLN A 100 13.08 -1.92 -8.02
CA GLN A 100 11.79 -2.61 -8.07
C GLN A 100 11.82 -3.84 -7.16
N GLU A 101 10.69 -4.08 -6.49
CA GLU A 101 10.51 -5.06 -5.44
C GLU A 101 9.28 -5.92 -5.76
N ASP A 102 9.45 -7.06 -6.42
CA ASP A 102 8.37 -8.03 -6.56
C ASP A 102 8.15 -8.80 -5.24
N VAL A 103 6.94 -9.35 -5.07
CA VAL A 103 6.54 -10.06 -3.85
C VAL A 103 6.45 -11.56 -4.08
N VAL A 104 6.19 -12.02 -5.30
CA VAL A 104 6.27 -13.45 -5.65
C VAL A 104 6.49 -13.68 -7.15
N GLU A 105 7.47 -14.52 -7.48
CA GLU A 105 7.69 -15.06 -8.83
C GLU A 105 7.51 -16.58 -8.84
N GLY A 106 6.59 -17.08 -9.65
CA GLY A 106 6.42 -18.52 -9.79
C GLY A 106 5.23 -18.98 -10.63
N ALA A 107 5.01 -20.30 -10.66
CA ALA A 107 3.91 -20.90 -11.39
C ALA A 107 2.59 -20.81 -10.61
N ILE A 108 1.50 -20.46 -11.31
CA ILE A 108 0.15 -20.44 -10.73
C ILE A 108 -0.28 -21.87 -10.36
N GLN A 109 -0.61 -22.07 -9.08
CA GLN A 109 -1.02 -23.34 -8.49
C GLN A 109 -2.54 -23.50 -8.41
N SER A 110 -3.27 -22.40 -8.30
CA SER A 110 -4.74 -22.38 -8.21
C SER A 110 -5.32 -21.08 -8.76
N ILE A 111 -6.47 -21.20 -9.43
CA ILE A 111 -7.31 -20.09 -9.86
C ILE A 111 -8.76 -20.45 -9.49
N PRO A 112 -9.32 -19.91 -8.39
CA PRO A 112 -10.73 -20.12 -8.05
C PRO A 112 -11.67 -19.51 -9.09
N ALA A 113 -12.88 -20.06 -9.21
CA ALA A 113 -13.88 -19.60 -10.20
C ALA A 113 -14.34 -18.14 -9.99
N THR A 114 -14.11 -17.57 -8.81
CA THR A 114 -14.36 -16.16 -8.49
C THR A 114 -13.39 -15.22 -9.20
N ASN A 115 -12.22 -15.70 -9.65
CA ASN A 115 -11.15 -14.93 -10.27
C ASN A 115 -10.65 -13.71 -9.45
N ASP A 116 -10.93 -13.70 -8.15
CA ASP A 116 -10.56 -12.66 -7.17
C ASP A 116 -9.22 -12.95 -6.46
N ARG A 117 -8.59 -14.08 -6.80
CA ARG A 117 -7.32 -14.51 -6.23
C ARG A 117 -6.65 -15.56 -7.11
N ILE A 118 -5.34 -15.71 -6.94
CA ILE A 118 -4.56 -16.85 -7.41
C ILE A 118 -3.70 -17.40 -6.28
N VAL A 119 -3.16 -18.61 -6.45
CA VAL A 119 -2.13 -19.14 -5.56
C VAL A 119 -0.81 -19.28 -6.30
N VAL A 120 0.24 -18.64 -5.82
CA VAL A 120 1.60 -18.70 -6.41
C VAL A 120 2.57 -19.02 -5.28
N LEU A 121 3.41 -20.04 -5.46
CA LEU A 121 4.35 -20.51 -4.42
C LEU A 121 3.71 -20.59 -3.01
N GLY A 122 2.52 -21.18 -2.90
CA GLY A 122 1.81 -21.35 -1.63
C GLY A 122 1.22 -20.07 -1.01
N GLN A 123 1.38 -18.91 -1.66
CA GLN A 123 0.80 -17.63 -1.22
C GLN A 123 -0.55 -17.42 -1.89
N THR A 124 -1.55 -16.94 -1.13
CA THR A 124 -2.80 -16.44 -1.70
C THR A 124 -2.58 -15.00 -2.12
N VAL A 125 -2.59 -14.78 -3.43
CA VAL A 125 -2.48 -13.44 -4.03
C VAL A 125 -3.90 -12.96 -4.31
N LEU A 126 -4.35 -11.96 -3.57
CA LEU A 126 -5.60 -11.26 -3.79
C LEU A 126 -5.47 -10.38 -5.03
N ILE A 127 -6.48 -10.45 -5.88
CA ILE A 127 -6.65 -9.57 -7.02
C ILE A 127 -7.90 -8.76 -6.79
N ASP A 128 -7.73 -7.47 -6.68
CA ASP A 128 -8.81 -6.50 -6.64
C ASP A 128 -8.62 -5.51 -7.80
N ASN A 129 -9.23 -4.35 -7.67
CA ASN A 129 -9.15 -3.34 -8.70
C ASN A 129 -7.91 -2.45 -8.62
N GLY A 130 -7.20 -2.42 -7.48
CA GLY A 130 -5.87 -1.83 -7.36
C GLY A 130 -4.82 -2.66 -8.12
N THR A 131 -5.10 -3.93 -8.38
CA THR A 131 -4.25 -4.78 -9.22
C THR A 131 -4.30 -4.38 -10.69
N THR A 132 -3.14 -4.32 -11.35
CA THR A 132 -3.03 -4.20 -12.81
C THR A 132 -2.56 -5.52 -13.43
N PRO A 133 -3.27 -6.12 -14.41
CA PRO A 133 -4.65 -5.83 -14.76
C PRO A 133 -5.63 -6.19 -13.61
N PRO A 134 -6.79 -5.52 -13.51
CA PRO A 134 -7.75 -5.71 -12.40
C PRO A 134 -8.55 -7.01 -12.51
N ASN A 135 -8.19 -7.88 -13.45
CA ASN A 135 -8.69 -9.23 -13.55
C ASN A 135 -7.66 -10.13 -14.21
N ILE A 136 -7.65 -11.39 -13.79
CA ILE A 136 -6.73 -12.42 -14.27
C ILE A 136 -7.21 -13.14 -15.53
N SER A 137 -8.07 -12.51 -16.34
CA SER A 137 -8.56 -13.14 -17.58
C SER A 137 -7.38 -13.44 -18.52
N GLY A 138 -7.16 -14.72 -18.79
CA GLY A 138 -6.05 -15.18 -19.65
C GLY A 138 -4.86 -15.77 -18.90
N LEU A 139 -4.83 -15.68 -17.56
CA LEU A 139 -3.96 -16.50 -16.74
C LEU A 139 -4.53 -17.91 -16.62
N LEU A 140 -3.65 -18.91 -16.70
CA LEU A 140 -3.96 -20.32 -16.62
C LEU A 140 -3.12 -20.99 -15.52
N LEU A 141 -3.61 -22.13 -15.02
CA LEU A 141 -2.83 -22.98 -14.13
C LEU A 141 -1.48 -23.33 -14.79
N GLY A 142 -0.39 -23.16 -14.04
CA GLY A 142 0.97 -23.38 -14.50
C GLY A 142 1.60 -22.22 -15.25
N ASP A 143 0.87 -21.15 -15.56
CA ASP A 143 1.49 -19.93 -16.08
C ASP A 143 2.50 -19.39 -15.06
N LEU A 144 3.64 -18.93 -15.56
CA LEU A 144 4.65 -18.27 -14.76
C LEU A 144 4.27 -16.80 -14.64
N VAL A 145 4.26 -16.29 -13.41
CA VAL A 145 3.94 -14.90 -13.13
C VAL A 145 4.97 -14.28 -12.21
N GLU A 146 5.15 -12.98 -12.37
CA GLU A 146 5.73 -12.08 -11.39
C GLU A 146 4.59 -11.22 -10.84
N VAL A 147 4.56 -11.07 -9.52
CA VAL A 147 3.55 -10.28 -8.82
C VAL A 147 4.29 -9.21 -8.05
N ASN A 148 3.90 -7.95 -8.24
CA ASN A 148 4.24 -6.86 -7.33
C ASN A 148 3.04 -6.61 -6.40
N GLY A 149 3.31 -6.14 -5.19
CA GLY A 149 2.30 -5.84 -4.19
C GLY A 149 2.84 -5.96 -2.78
N PHE A 150 1.93 -6.05 -1.81
CA PHE A 150 2.27 -6.03 -0.39
C PHE A 150 1.89 -7.33 0.31
N VAL A 151 2.77 -7.80 1.21
CA VAL A 151 2.42 -8.88 2.14
C VAL A 151 1.47 -8.32 3.18
N THR A 152 0.20 -8.73 3.15
CA THR A 152 -0.86 -8.22 4.04
C THR A 152 -1.17 -9.16 5.20
N GLY A 153 -0.59 -10.36 5.18
CA GLY A 153 -0.66 -11.30 6.28
C GLY A 153 0.12 -12.58 6.01
N LYS A 154 0.05 -13.53 6.94
CA LYS A 154 0.70 -14.84 6.80
C LYS A 154 0.08 -15.60 5.63
N GLY A 155 0.84 -15.72 4.54
CA GLY A 155 0.36 -16.37 3.32
C GLY A 155 -0.55 -15.52 2.43
N LEU A 156 -0.69 -14.22 2.71
CA LEU A 156 -1.60 -13.32 2.02
C LEU A 156 -0.84 -12.15 1.40
N ILE A 157 -1.10 -11.90 0.12
CA ILE A 157 -0.53 -10.82 -0.66
C ILE A 157 -1.69 -10.04 -1.31
N THR A 158 -1.67 -8.72 -1.23
CA THR A 158 -2.51 -7.85 -2.09
C THR A 158 -1.67 -7.45 -3.30
N ALA A 159 -2.10 -7.79 -4.51
CA ALA A 159 -1.34 -7.50 -5.72
C ALA A 159 -1.62 -6.09 -6.26
N THR A 160 -0.57 -5.40 -6.69
CA THR A 160 -0.65 -4.10 -7.40
C THR A 160 -0.37 -4.27 -8.88
N LEU A 161 0.44 -5.27 -9.28
CA LEU A 161 0.69 -5.63 -10.67
C LEU A 161 0.94 -7.14 -10.79
N ILE A 162 0.35 -7.79 -11.80
CA ILE A 162 0.59 -9.18 -12.14
C ILE A 162 1.02 -9.28 -13.60
N GLU A 163 2.19 -9.84 -13.82
CA GLU A 163 2.78 -10.00 -15.14
C GLU A 163 3.02 -11.46 -15.48
N LYS A 164 2.60 -11.89 -16.67
CA LYS A 164 2.91 -13.23 -17.17
C LYS A 164 4.34 -13.26 -17.74
N LYS A 165 5.19 -14.15 -17.22
CA LYS A 165 6.56 -14.35 -17.68
C LYS A 165 6.60 -15.43 -18.76
N SER A 166 7.35 -15.18 -19.84
CA SER A 166 7.51 -16.12 -20.96
C SER A 166 8.64 -17.13 -20.77
N LEU A 167 9.54 -16.88 -19.83
CA LEU A 167 10.65 -17.74 -19.44
C LEU A 167 10.60 -17.97 -17.93
N PRO A 168 11.11 -19.10 -17.42
CA PRO A 168 11.28 -19.37 -16.00
C PRO A 168 11.98 -18.21 -15.27
N PRO A 169 11.29 -17.45 -14.40
CA PRO A 169 11.93 -16.53 -13.48
C PRO A 169 12.69 -17.29 -12.40
N THR A 170 13.48 -16.60 -11.57
CA THR A 170 13.94 -17.18 -10.30
C THR A 170 12.71 -17.49 -9.45
N CYS A 171 12.64 -18.64 -8.76
CA CYS A 171 11.56 -18.78 -7.79
C CYS A 171 11.81 -17.82 -6.63
N GLU A 172 10.86 -16.92 -6.39
CA GLU A 172 11.01 -15.86 -5.42
C GLU A 172 9.71 -15.68 -4.63
N VAL A 173 9.82 -15.48 -3.32
CA VAL A 173 8.67 -15.18 -2.48
C VAL A 173 9.09 -14.32 -1.31
N LYS A 174 8.34 -13.24 -1.09
CA LYS A 174 8.37 -12.45 0.14
C LYS A 174 7.24 -12.89 1.05
N GLY A 175 7.52 -13.03 2.34
CA GLY A 175 6.49 -13.37 3.32
C GLY A 175 7.00 -13.65 4.72
N ILE A 176 6.05 -13.78 5.65
CA ILE A 176 6.35 -13.94 7.07
C ILE A 176 6.71 -15.40 7.35
N VAL A 177 7.88 -15.62 7.96
CA VAL A 177 8.34 -16.96 8.33
C VAL A 177 7.50 -17.53 9.47
N GLU A 178 7.10 -18.79 9.29
CA GLU A 178 6.41 -19.62 10.26
C GLU A 178 7.15 -20.95 10.44
N ASN A 179 6.92 -21.62 11.58
CA ASN A 179 7.40 -22.98 11.86
C ASN A 179 8.90 -23.20 11.60
N HIS A 180 9.75 -22.19 11.85
CA HIS A 180 11.19 -22.34 11.69
C HIS A 180 11.73 -23.44 12.60
N ASN A 181 12.37 -24.42 11.97
CA ASN A 181 12.99 -25.56 12.62
C ASN A 181 14.45 -25.65 12.20
N SER A 182 15.32 -25.12 13.07
CA SER A 182 16.76 -25.11 12.83
C SER A 182 17.40 -26.50 12.72
N GLY A 183 16.80 -27.52 13.34
CA GLY A 183 17.30 -28.90 13.31
C GLY A 183 16.96 -29.62 12.00
N ALA A 184 15.79 -29.32 11.43
CA ALA A 184 15.38 -29.83 10.12
C ALA A 184 15.88 -28.96 8.96
N GLN A 185 16.36 -27.73 9.25
CA GLN A 185 16.70 -26.70 8.28
C GLN A 185 15.52 -26.36 7.35
N THR A 186 14.35 -26.18 7.96
CA THR A 186 13.11 -25.86 7.26
C THR A 186 12.35 -24.74 7.93
N PHE A 187 11.55 -24.03 7.16
CA PHE A 187 10.48 -23.14 7.65
C PHE A 187 9.33 -23.10 6.65
N THR A 188 8.24 -22.42 6.98
CA THR A 188 7.11 -22.21 6.07
C THR A 188 6.85 -20.73 5.85
N ILE A 189 6.40 -20.36 4.65
CA ILE A 189 5.82 -19.04 4.36
C ILE A 189 4.44 -19.31 3.75
N GLY A 190 3.36 -18.96 4.45
CA GLY A 190 2.01 -19.34 4.03
C GLY A 190 1.90 -20.85 3.79
N GLY A 191 1.49 -21.26 2.59
CA GLY A 191 1.42 -22.67 2.19
C GLY A 191 2.73 -23.28 1.67
N LEU A 192 3.83 -22.53 1.60
CA LEU A 192 5.11 -23.01 1.07
C LEU A 192 5.99 -23.59 2.17
N THR A 193 6.53 -24.80 1.95
CA THR A 193 7.67 -25.28 2.73
C THR A 193 8.97 -24.86 2.07
N VAL A 194 9.86 -24.22 2.83
CA VAL A 194 11.19 -23.82 2.40
C VAL A 194 12.24 -24.66 3.12
N ASN A 195 13.15 -25.24 2.35
CA ASN A 195 14.34 -25.92 2.85
C ASN A 195 15.56 -25.01 2.62
N TYR A 196 16.40 -24.86 3.64
CA TYR A 196 17.70 -24.20 3.52
C TYR A 196 18.82 -25.16 3.93
N SER A 197 20.06 -24.83 3.59
CA SER A 197 21.22 -25.68 3.90
C SER A 197 22.47 -24.84 4.09
N GLY A 198 23.62 -25.48 4.34
CA GLY A 198 24.90 -24.78 4.46
C GLY A 198 25.39 -24.08 3.17
N THR A 199 24.71 -24.26 2.03
CA THR A 199 24.99 -23.54 0.78
C THR A 199 24.00 -22.41 0.49
N THR A 200 22.95 -22.28 1.30
CA THR A 200 22.02 -21.15 1.20
C THR A 200 22.72 -19.91 1.73
N ASP A 201 22.62 -18.80 1.00
CA ASP A 201 23.07 -17.50 1.50
C ASP A 201 22.02 -16.92 2.45
N PHE A 202 22.36 -16.79 3.72
CA PHE A 202 21.52 -16.17 4.75
C PHE A 202 22.37 -15.32 5.69
N SER A 203 23.46 -14.73 5.18
CA SER A 203 24.41 -13.99 6.02
C SER A 203 23.78 -12.79 6.73
N ASP A 204 22.71 -12.24 6.16
CA ASP A 204 22.00 -11.06 6.69
C ASP A 204 20.86 -11.44 7.65
N MET A 205 20.53 -12.74 7.75
CA MET A 205 19.53 -13.23 8.69
C MET A 205 20.08 -13.33 10.11
N PRO A 206 19.22 -13.21 11.14
CA PRO A 206 19.58 -13.56 12.51
C PRO A 206 20.12 -15.00 12.61
N ASN A 207 20.96 -15.27 13.60
CA ASN A 207 21.46 -16.63 13.87
C ASN A 207 20.28 -17.64 13.93
N PRO A 208 20.25 -18.70 13.10
CA PRO A 208 19.09 -19.57 12.92
C PRO A 208 18.87 -20.54 14.08
N ALA A 209 19.13 -20.17 15.34
CA ALA A 209 18.97 -21.07 16.48
C ALA A 209 17.47 -21.24 16.85
N GLY A 210 17.01 -22.48 16.98
CA GLY A 210 15.64 -22.78 17.39
C GLY A 210 14.62 -22.28 16.37
N ASN A 211 13.78 -21.32 16.78
CA ASN A 211 12.73 -20.70 15.97
C ASN A 211 12.99 -19.20 15.71
N ALA A 212 14.26 -18.76 15.73
CA ALA A 212 14.66 -17.36 15.67
C ALA A 212 14.20 -16.58 14.42
N TRP A 213 13.80 -17.27 13.36
CA TRP A 213 13.29 -16.65 12.14
C TRP A 213 11.78 -16.46 12.15
N ASN A 214 11.03 -17.04 13.10
CA ASN A 214 9.58 -16.85 13.15
C ASN A 214 9.22 -15.35 13.23
N ASP A 215 8.16 -14.99 12.51
CA ASP A 215 7.61 -13.63 12.42
C ASP A 215 8.55 -12.60 11.76
N VAL A 216 9.71 -13.03 11.22
CA VAL A 216 10.54 -12.21 10.35
C VAL A 216 9.92 -12.21 8.95
N LEU A 217 9.71 -11.02 8.38
CA LEU A 217 9.40 -10.86 6.96
C LEU A 217 10.69 -11.08 6.17
N VAL A 218 10.69 -12.04 5.26
CA VAL A 218 11.87 -12.41 4.48
C VAL A 218 11.57 -12.44 3.00
N GLU A 219 12.60 -12.26 2.21
CA GLU A 219 12.67 -12.61 0.80
C GLU A 219 13.43 -13.94 0.65
N VAL A 220 12.83 -14.88 -0.09
CA VAL A 220 13.43 -16.20 -0.35
C VAL A 220 13.58 -16.40 -1.85
N LYS A 221 14.81 -16.56 -2.31
CA LYS A 221 15.12 -16.96 -3.69
C LYS A 221 15.54 -18.42 -3.77
N GLY A 222 15.15 -19.10 -4.85
CA GLY A 222 15.54 -20.48 -5.15
C GLY A 222 16.08 -20.67 -6.56
N SER A 223 15.98 -21.89 -7.10
CA SER A 223 16.27 -22.16 -8.52
C SER A 223 15.16 -21.62 -9.43
N PRO A 224 15.42 -21.44 -10.75
CA PRO A 224 14.39 -21.00 -11.68
C PRO A 224 13.10 -21.85 -11.64
N CYS A 225 11.96 -21.16 -11.64
CA CYS A 225 10.64 -21.73 -11.50
C CYS A 225 10.18 -22.42 -12.79
N THR A 226 10.17 -23.75 -12.80
CA THR A 226 9.79 -24.55 -13.98
C THR A 226 8.45 -25.26 -13.84
N GLN A 227 7.99 -25.52 -12.59
CA GLN A 227 6.68 -26.05 -12.20
C GLN A 227 6.43 -25.76 -10.70
N ALA A 228 5.20 -25.97 -10.20
CA ALA A 228 4.84 -25.91 -8.78
C ALA A 228 5.73 -26.84 -7.94
N SER A 229 6.81 -26.30 -7.36
CA SER A 229 7.81 -27.06 -6.63
C SER A 229 7.57 -26.92 -5.13
N GLN A 230 7.27 -28.04 -4.48
CA GLN A 230 7.19 -28.15 -3.02
C GLN A 230 8.11 -29.30 -2.59
N PRO A 231 9.08 -29.07 -1.67
CA PRO A 231 9.49 -27.81 -1.04
C PRO A 231 10.36 -26.91 -1.95
N LEU A 232 10.40 -25.60 -1.70
CA LEU A 232 11.37 -24.68 -2.30
C LEU A 232 12.75 -24.90 -1.66
N VAL A 233 13.78 -25.16 -2.47
CA VAL A 233 15.16 -25.21 -1.99
C VAL A 233 15.76 -23.80 -2.12
N ALA A 234 15.97 -23.14 -0.99
CA ALA A 234 16.45 -21.77 -0.94
C ALA A 234 17.93 -21.68 -1.33
N THR A 235 18.22 -20.79 -2.28
CA THR A 235 19.58 -20.34 -2.59
C THR A 235 19.94 -19.09 -1.81
N LYS A 236 18.96 -18.25 -1.47
CA LYS A 236 19.12 -17.07 -0.62
C LYS A 236 17.90 -16.90 0.30
N VAL A 237 18.12 -16.45 1.53
CA VAL A 237 17.10 -15.99 2.49
C VAL A 237 17.63 -14.72 3.13
N GLU A 238 16.92 -13.61 2.98
CA GLU A 238 17.30 -12.33 3.57
C GLU A 238 16.09 -11.64 4.21
N PRO A 239 16.30 -10.79 5.24
CA PRO A 239 15.20 -10.02 5.81
C PRO A 239 14.73 -8.97 4.80
N GLU A 240 13.42 -8.81 4.71
CA GLU A 240 12.79 -7.76 3.89
C GLU A 240 12.76 -6.43 4.67
N GLY A 241 12.90 -5.31 3.96
CA GLY A 241 12.70 -3.97 4.50
C GLY A 241 13.61 -2.91 3.86
N ILE A 242 13.65 -1.73 4.47
CA ILE A 242 14.49 -0.62 3.99
C ILE A 242 15.96 -0.86 4.37
N ASN A 243 16.80 -1.06 3.35
CA ASN A 243 18.23 -1.34 3.48
C ASN A 243 19.11 -0.09 3.71
N VAL A 244 18.62 0.87 4.50
CA VAL A 244 19.42 2.00 5.00
C VAL A 244 19.34 2.11 6.51
N ALA A 245 20.46 2.45 7.15
CA ALA A 245 20.49 2.56 8.60
C ALA A 245 19.83 3.85 9.10
N ASN A 246 19.99 4.95 8.37
CA ASN A 246 19.47 6.26 8.76
C ASN A 246 19.02 7.04 7.51
N ALA A 247 17.93 7.78 7.64
CA ALA A 247 17.45 8.75 6.67
C ALA A 247 16.63 9.82 7.41
N ASP A 248 16.75 11.07 6.95
CA ASP A 248 16.06 12.20 7.57
C ASP A 248 14.55 12.13 7.32
N GLU A 249 14.16 11.63 6.14
CA GLU A 249 12.79 11.38 5.75
C GLU A 249 12.64 9.97 5.19
N VAL A 250 11.66 9.23 5.72
CA VAL A 250 11.25 7.94 5.21
C VAL A 250 9.74 7.90 5.09
N GLU A 251 9.30 7.36 3.98
CA GLU A 251 7.90 7.08 3.68
C GLU A 251 7.78 5.61 3.29
N VAL A 252 6.92 4.87 3.99
CA VAL A 252 6.68 3.46 3.70
C VAL A 252 5.19 3.19 3.61
N GLU A 253 4.77 2.69 2.46
CA GLU A 253 3.44 2.19 2.20
C GLU A 253 3.38 0.68 2.47
N GLY A 254 2.27 0.21 3.04
CA GLY A 254 1.91 -1.19 3.05
C GLY A 254 1.04 -1.58 4.24
N ALA A 255 0.73 -2.87 4.34
CA ALA A 255 0.01 -3.40 5.48
C ALA A 255 0.89 -3.56 6.73
N ILE A 256 0.26 -3.44 7.89
CA ILE A 256 0.88 -3.79 9.17
C ILE A 256 1.09 -5.31 9.23
N THR A 257 2.34 -5.74 9.14
CA THR A 257 2.74 -7.16 9.08
C THR A 257 3.02 -7.77 10.46
N LEU A 258 3.29 -6.93 11.46
CA LEU A 258 3.41 -7.30 12.86
C LEU A 258 2.86 -6.17 13.73
N PHE A 259 1.97 -6.49 14.66
CA PHE A 259 1.34 -5.49 15.54
C PHE A 259 1.55 -5.85 17.01
N THR A 260 2.37 -5.06 17.71
CA THR A 260 2.55 -5.18 19.16
C THR A 260 1.63 -4.22 19.91
N SER A 261 1.52 -2.98 19.41
CA SER A 261 0.61 -1.95 19.91
C SER A 261 0.50 -0.80 18.90
N SER A 262 -0.40 0.15 19.12
CA SER A 262 -0.46 1.38 18.31
C SER A 262 0.83 2.22 18.37
N ALA A 263 1.70 1.98 19.37
CA ALA A 263 3.00 2.61 19.53
C ALA A 263 4.16 1.82 18.90
N SER A 264 3.94 0.56 18.49
CA SER A 264 5.00 -0.29 17.95
C SER A 264 4.42 -1.39 17.06
N PHE A 265 4.76 -1.32 15.78
CA PHE A 265 4.32 -2.24 14.74
C PHE A 265 5.35 -2.30 13.60
N MET A 266 5.15 -3.14 12.60
CA MET A 266 5.98 -3.22 11.40
C MET A 266 5.15 -3.04 10.14
N VAL A 267 5.65 -2.25 9.20
CA VAL A 267 5.08 -2.04 7.86
C VAL A 267 6.14 -2.42 6.85
N ASN A 268 5.84 -3.33 5.94
CA ASN A 268 6.77 -3.82 4.91
C ASN A 268 8.19 -4.13 5.43
N GLY A 269 8.31 -4.84 6.57
CA GLY A 269 9.61 -5.18 7.17
C GLY A 269 10.27 -4.06 7.98
N VAL A 270 9.74 -2.83 7.95
CA VAL A 270 10.26 -1.67 8.68
C VAL A 270 9.63 -1.57 10.07
N PRO A 271 10.40 -1.63 11.17
CA PRO A 271 9.91 -1.32 12.51
C PRO A 271 9.48 0.14 12.62
N VAL A 272 8.24 0.37 13.02
CA VAL A 272 7.64 1.69 13.22
C VAL A 272 7.36 1.94 14.69
N VAL A 273 7.66 3.15 15.15
CA VAL A 273 7.34 3.65 16.49
C VAL A 273 6.57 4.95 16.37
N THR A 274 5.40 5.03 17.00
CA THR A 274 4.62 6.28 17.11
C THR A 274 4.77 6.88 18.50
N ASN A 275 4.55 8.19 18.62
CA ASN A 275 4.60 8.90 19.88
C ASN A 275 3.51 9.99 19.94
N ALA A 276 3.50 10.80 21.00
CA ALA A 276 2.47 11.83 21.20
C ALA A 276 2.46 12.95 20.14
N SER A 277 3.52 13.07 19.34
CA SER A 277 3.63 14.03 18.23
C SER A 277 3.28 13.43 16.87
N THR A 278 3.00 12.12 16.79
CA THR A 278 2.59 11.47 15.54
C THR A 278 1.18 11.93 15.17
N SER A 279 1.00 12.52 13.98
CA SER A 279 -0.31 12.77 13.40
C SER A 279 -0.90 11.50 12.80
N PHE A 280 -2.23 11.41 12.79
CA PHE A 280 -2.96 10.35 12.12
C PHE A 280 -3.95 10.99 11.15
N GLU A 281 -3.98 10.48 9.92
CA GLU A 281 -4.86 10.95 8.86
C GLU A 281 -5.73 9.80 8.35
N GLY A 282 -7.04 10.04 8.16
CA GLY A 282 -7.97 8.99 7.74
C GLY A 282 -8.28 7.93 8.82
N GLY A 283 -7.75 8.09 10.03
CA GLY A 283 -7.92 7.14 11.13
C GLY A 283 -7.35 7.66 12.45
N VAL A 284 -7.36 6.84 13.49
CA VAL A 284 -6.72 7.13 14.78
C VAL A 284 -5.80 6.00 15.21
N ALA A 285 -4.91 6.25 16.18
CA ALA A 285 -3.98 5.24 16.68
C ALA A 285 -4.64 3.91 17.08
N GLY A 286 -5.90 3.95 17.56
CA GLY A 286 -6.67 2.76 17.94
C GLY A 286 -7.15 1.92 16.76
N ASP A 287 -7.12 2.44 15.54
CA ASP A 287 -7.48 1.73 14.31
C ASP A 287 -6.34 0.88 13.75
N LEU A 288 -5.10 1.14 14.18
CA LEU A 288 -3.95 0.32 13.83
C LEU A 288 -4.17 -1.11 14.33
N ALA A 289 -4.06 -2.06 13.41
CA ALA A 289 -4.13 -3.48 13.70
C ALA A 289 -3.36 -4.25 12.62
N LEU A 290 -3.07 -5.52 12.88
CA LEU A 290 -2.49 -6.41 11.88
C LEU A 290 -3.33 -6.41 10.59
N GLY A 291 -2.68 -6.24 9.44
CA GLY A 291 -3.29 -6.23 8.11
C GLY A 291 -3.88 -4.89 7.67
N VAL A 292 -3.89 -3.86 8.52
CA VAL A 292 -4.34 -2.53 8.11
C VAL A 292 -3.31 -1.90 7.19
N GLU A 293 -3.75 -1.42 6.02
CA GLU A 293 -2.91 -0.69 5.06
C GLU A 293 -2.74 0.77 5.50
N VAL A 294 -1.47 1.17 5.57
CA VAL A 294 -1.06 2.50 6.01
C VAL A 294 0.08 3.01 5.15
N GLU A 295 0.17 4.33 5.07
CA GLU A 295 1.41 5.02 4.74
C GLU A 295 1.98 5.63 6.01
N VAL A 296 3.28 5.44 6.24
CA VAL A 296 3.98 5.98 7.41
C VAL A 296 5.10 6.88 6.96
N GLU A 297 5.04 8.15 7.35
CA GLU A 297 6.11 9.11 7.15
C GLU A 297 6.85 9.42 8.46
N GLY A 298 8.16 9.59 8.40
CA GLY A 298 8.95 9.95 9.58
C GLY A 298 10.45 9.97 9.34
N SER A 299 11.23 9.80 10.41
CA SER A 299 12.70 9.71 10.33
C SER A 299 13.17 8.32 10.72
N LEU A 300 14.15 7.78 9.99
CA LEU A 300 14.72 6.45 10.25
C LEU A 300 16.04 6.58 10.99
N THR A 301 16.17 5.88 12.12
CA THR A 301 17.43 5.82 12.89
C THR A 301 17.71 4.40 13.32
N ASN A 302 18.89 3.89 12.96
CA ASN A 302 19.29 2.50 13.17
C ASN A 302 18.23 1.48 12.71
N GLY A 303 17.60 1.73 11.56
CA GLY A 303 16.57 0.86 10.98
C GLY A 303 15.20 0.92 11.68
N VAL A 304 14.96 1.89 12.56
CA VAL A 304 13.66 2.09 13.21
C VAL A 304 13.05 3.43 12.77
N LEU A 305 11.84 3.38 12.22
CA LEU A 305 11.09 4.54 11.72
C LEU A 305 10.31 5.16 12.88
N THR A 306 10.71 6.36 13.30
CA THR A 306 9.91 7.18 14.20
C THR A 306 8.90 7.96 13.38
N ALA A 307 7.62 7.57 13.45
CA ALA A 307 6.56 8.16 12.66
C ALA A 307 6.27 9.60 13.08
N LYS A 308 6.32 10.50 12.10
CA LYS A 308 5.74 11.84 12.18
C LYS A 308 4.26 11.79 11.84
N GLU A 309 3.87 10.95 10.88
CA GLU A 309 2.51 10.85 10.34
C GLU A 309 2.20 9.39 9.99
N VAL A 310 0.95 8.99 10.20
CA VAL A 310 0.41 7.71 9.76
C VAL A 310 -0.93 7.95 9.06
N SER A 311 -0.97 7.72 7.76
CA SER A 311 -2.17 7.89 6.93
C SER A 311 -2.79 6.52 6.64
N PHE A 312 -4.09 6.39 6.83
CA PHE A 312 -4.83 5.15 6.54
C PHE A 312 -5.35 5.20 5.10
N ARG A 313 -5.07 4.16 4.31
CA ARG A 313 -5.45 4.11 2.89
C ARG A 313 -6.97 3.93 2.67
N ASP A 314 -7.69 3.34 3.63
CA ASP A 314 -9.16 3.19 3.58
C ASP A 314 -9.90 4.38 4.23
N ASN A 315 -9.62 5.62 3.84
CA ASN A 315 -10.33 6.76 4.40
C ASN A 315 -11.72 6.95 3.75
N VAL A 316 -12.66 7.51 4.50
CA VAL A 316 -13.97 7.93 4.00
C VAL A 316 -14.32 9.30 4.58
N GLU A 317 -14.99 10.12 3.76
CA GLU A 317 -15.60 11.37 4.19
C GLU A 317 -17.13 11.28 4.06
N VAL A 318 -17.81 11.67 5.13
CA VAL A 318 -19.27 11.75 5.22
C VAL A 318 -19.62 13.14 5.71
N GLU A 319 -20.19 13.98 4.85
CA GLU A 319 -20.63 15.34 5.19
C GLU A 319 -22.14 15.49 4.98
N GLY A 320 -22.80 16.18 5.92
CA GLY A 320 -24.21 16.56 5.83
C GLY A 320 -24.81 16.84 7.20
N ASP A 321 -26.13 17.05 7.25
CA ASP A 321 -26.83 17.29 8.50
C ASP A 321 -26.99 15.99 9.31
N ALA A 322 -26.61 16.01 10.59
CA ALA A 322 -26.79 14.87 11.49
C ALA A 322 -28.27 14.49 11.61
N ALA A 323 -28.67 13.33 11.08
CA ALA A 323 -30.05 12.86 11.09
C ALA A 323 -30.43 12.30 12.47
N THR A 324 -29.58 11.44 13.03
CA THR A 324 -29.73 10.91 14.40
C THR A 324 -28.42 11.07 15.14
N VAL A 325 -28.46 11.48 16.41
CA VAL A 325 -27.30 11.55 17.29
C VAL A 325 -27.56 10.72 18.55
N THR A 326 -26.71 9.73 18.79
CA THR A 326 -26.79 8.80 19.93
C THR A 326 -25.51 8.92 20.76
N PRO A 327 -25.41 9.87 21.71
CA PRO A 327 -24.16 10.23 22.36
C PRO A 327 -23.75 9.33 23.55
N GLY A 328 -24.51 8.26 23.85
CA GLY A 328 -24.27 7.40 25.00
C GLY A 328 -24.48 5.92 24.71
N GLY A 329 -24.09 5.07 25.68
CA GLY A 329 -24.10 3.62 25.55
C GLY A 329 -22.73 3.04 25.16
N ALA A 330 -22.68 1.73 24.91
CA ALA A 330 -21.44 1.05 24.51
C ALA A 330 -21.00 1.37 23.08
N THR A 331 -21.90 1.89 22.25
CA THR A 331 -21.69 2.16 20.81
C THR A 331 -22.30 3.51 20.43
N PRO A 332 -21.76 4.64 20.93
CA PRO A 332 -22.24 5.96 20.55
C PRO A 332 -22.05 6.16 19.03
N ASN A 333 -23.04 6.76 18.37
CA ASN A 333 -23.09 6.85 16.92
C ASN A 333 -23.96 8.02 16.42
N LEU A 334 -23.76 8.37 15.15
CA LEU A 334 -24.67 9.23 14.40
C LEU A 334 -25.00 8.65 13.02
N THR A 335 -26.02 9.20 12.38
CA THR A 335 -26.33 9.01 10.96
C THR A 335 -26.47 10.38 10.29
N VAL A 336 -26.35 10.45 8.96
CA VAL A 336 -26.35 11.70 8.20
C VAL A 336 -27.51 11.73 7.21
N SER A 337 -28.21 12.87 7.14
CA SER A 337 -29.33 13.09 6.22
C SER A 337 -28.84 13.02 4.77
N GLY A 338 -29.62 12.37 3.90
CA GLY A 338 -29.21 12.14 2.51
C GLY A 338 -28.31 10.93 2.28
N LEU A 339 -27.76 10.33 3.33
CA LEU A 339 -26.87 9.16 3.25
C LEU A 339 -27.48 7.95 3.99
N PRO A 340 -28.60 7.40 3.48
CA PRO A 340 -29.36 6.38 4.19
C PRO A 340 -28.56 5.10 4.36
N GLY A 341 -28.61 4.54 5.56
CA GLY A 341 -27.97 3.26 5.89
C GLY A 341 -26.55 3.38 6.41
N ILE A 342 -25.87 4.52 6.25
CA ILE A 342 -24.56 4.74 6.85
C ILE A 342 -24.72 4.95 8.36
N THR A 343 -23.99 4.17 9.17
CA THR A 343 -23.87 4.38 10.61
C THR A 343 -22.43 4.74 10.96
N VAL A 344 -22.25 5.93 11.55
CA VAL A 344 -20.95 6.41 12.01
C VAL A 344 -20.83 6.19 13.50
N PHE A 345 -19.90 5.33 13.91
CA PHE A 345 -19.55 5.12 15.32
C PHE A 345 -18.43 6.07 15.74
N VAL A 346 -18.49 6.54 16.99
CA VAL A 346 -17.40 7.28 17.63
C VAL A 346 -16.85 6.48 18.80
N ASN A 347 -15.60 6.73 19.17
CA ASN A 347 -14.97 6.10 20.33
C ASN A 347 -14.21 7.15 21.17
N ALA A 348 -13.42 6.69 22.14
CA ALA A 348 -12.65 7.59 22.99
C ALA A 348 -11.46 8.26 22.28
N GLN A 349 -11.16 7.85 21.05
CA GLN A 349 -10.07 8.34 20.21
C GLN A 349 -10.55 9.30 19.12
N THR A 350 -11.87 9.34 18.83
CA THR A 350 -12.44 10.29 17.87
C THR A 350 -12.14 11.73 18.27
N GLU A 351 -11.49 12.47 17.38
CA GLU A 351 -11.25 13.90 17.54
C GLU A 351 -12.55 14.68 17.25
N PHE A 352 -12.86 15.67 18.10
CA PHE A 352 -14.02 16.53 17.91
C PHE A 352 -13.57 17.97 17.66
N LYS A 353 -14.04 18.55 16.54
CA LYS A 353 -13.73 19.91 16.08
C LYS A 353 -15.01 20.75 15.91
N GLY A 354 -14.88 22.05 15.64
CA GLY A 354 -16.06 22.92 15.48
C GLY A 354 -16.74 23.34 16.79
N GLY A 355 -15.98 23.36 17.90
CA GLY A 355 -16.46 23.78 19.21
C GLY A 355 -17.31 22.73 19.95
N ILE A 356 -17.20 21.46 19.55
CA ILE A 356 -17.68 20.30 20.29
C ILE A 356 -16.48 19.48 20.78
N SER A 357 -16.67 18.72 21.85
CA SER A 357 -15.64 17.89 22.51
C SER A 357 -16.09 16.44 22.71
N ASN A 358 -17.35 16.15 22.37
CA ASN A 358 -17.96 14.83 22.35
C ASN A 358 -19.27 14.90 21.58
N LEU A 359 -19.78 13.73 21.19
CA LEU A 359 -21.00 13.60 20.41
C LEU A 359 -22.27 14.14 21.12
N GLY A 360 -22.27 14.23 22.45
CA GLY A 360 -23.41 14.76 23.23
C GLY A 360 -23.61 16.27 23.11
N GLN A 361 -22.66 16.97 22.52
CA GLN A 361 -22.76 18.39 22.21
C GLN A 361 -23.26 18.68 20.79
N LEU A 362 -23.51 17.62 20.01
CA LEU A 362 -24.07 17.71 18.67
C LEU A 362 -25.59 17.46 18.71
N GLY A 363 -26.36 18.33 18.07
CA GLY A 363 -27.80 18.20 17.87
C GLY A 363 -28.15 17.59 16.52
N ALA A 364 -29.32 16.93 16.43
CA ALA A 364 -29.88 16.55 15.14
C ALA A 364 -30.17 17.80 14.30
N GLY A 365 -29.85 17.76 13.01
CA GLY A 365 -29.94 18.87 12.07
C GLY A 365 -28.75 19.83 12.11
N GLU A 366 -27.74 19.61 12.97
CA GLU A 366 -26.47 20.33 12.85
C GLU A 366 -25.62 19.73 11.72
N HIS A 367 -24.98 20.60 10.95
CA HIS A 367 -24.13 20.21 9.84
C HIS A 367 -22.79 19.67 10.35
N VAL A 368 -22.38 18.51 9.84
CA VAL A 368 -21.15 17.85 10.25
C VAL A 368 -20.37 17.31 9.07
N ARG A 369 -19.05 17.33 9.21
CA ARG A 369 -18.13 16.49 8.44
C ARG A 369 -17.58 15.40 9.36
N VAL A 370 -17.54 14.19 8.85
CA VAL A 370 -16.93 13.04 9.49
C VAL A 370 -15.86 12.51 8.56
N ARG A 371 -14.63 12.37 9.09
CA ARG A 371 -13.57 11.58 8.46
C ARG A 371 -13.32 10.34 9.29
N GLY A 372 -13.15 9.20 8.64
CA GLY A 372 -12.94 7.95 9.35
C GLY A 372 -12.66 6.79 8.42
N ARG A 373 -12.84 5.58 8.95
CA ARG A 373 -12.55 4.34 8.24
C ARG A 373 -13.79 3.45 8.14
N PRO A 374 -14.05 2.80 6.99
CA PRO A 374 -15.08 1.78 6.90
C PRO A 374 -14.71 0.56 7.74
N THR A 375 -15.68 0.03 8.49
CA THR A 375 -15.55 -1.20 9.30
C THR A 375 -16.48 -2.31 8.81
N GLY A 376 -17.14 -2.07 7.68
CA GLY A 376 -18.16 -2.91 7.07
C GLY A 376 -18.76 -2.20 5.86
N THR A 377 -19.78 -2.79 5.25
CA THR A 377 -20.38 -2.28 4.00
C THR A 377 -20.98 -0.88 4.13
N ASN A 378 -21.44 -0.48 5.31
CA ASN A 378 -22.11 0.80 5.55
C ASN A 378 -21.84 1.33 6.97
N THR A 379 -20.77 0.85 7.61
CA THR A 379 -20.39 1.27 8.96
C THR A 379 -19.05 1.96 8.92
N VAL A 380 -18.95 3.10 9.58
CA VAL A 380 -17.74 3.91 9.66
C VAL A 380 -17.37 4.05 11.13
N ILE A 381 -16.08 3.94 11.44
CA ILE A 381 -15.55 4.42 12.72
C ILE A 381 -14.90 5.79 12.48
N ALA A 382 -15.40 6.82 13.17
CA ALA A 382 -14.94 8.19 12.99
C ALA A 382 -13.58 8.40 13.65
N ALA A 383 -12.63 8.88 12.85
CA ALA A 383 -11.39 9.47 13.34
C ALA A 383 -11.62 10.91 13.79
N GLU A 384 -12.44 11.65 13.05
CA GLU A 384 -12.78 13.04 13.32
C GLU A 384 -14.29 13.27 13.11
N VAL A 385 -14.88 14.08 13.99
CA VAL A 385 -16.20 14.68 13.80
C VAL A 385 -16.07 16.20 13.98
N GLU A 386 -16.25 16.95 12.90
CA GLU A 386 -16.24 18.40 12.90
C GLU A 386 -17.66 18.94 12.75
N ARG A 387 -18.09 19.81 13.70
CA ARG A 387 -19.30 20.60 13.50
C ARG A 387 -18.99 21.80 12.60
N LEU A 388 -19.74 21.92 11.53
CA LEU A 388 -19.63 22.99 10.55
C LEU A 388 -20.75 24.03 10.72
N SER A 389 -20.65 25.13 9.96
CA SER A 389 -21.79 26.05 9.80
C SER A 389 -22.89 25.38 8.98
N ALA A 390 -24.14 25.79 9.18
CA ALA A 390 -25.27 25.23 8.43
C ALA A 390 -25.07 25.37 6.91
N ASP A 391 -25.23 24.27 6.19
CA ASP A 391 -25.12 24.13 4.73
C ASP A 391 -26.11 23.03 4.28
N THR A 392 -26.47 23.00 3.00
CA THR A 392 -27.26 21.90 2.39
C THR A 392 -26.38 20.85 1.75
N ARG A 393 -25.06 21.09 1.68
CA ARG A 393 -24.12 20.18 1.04
C ARG A 393 -24.16 18.77 1.62
N VAL A 394 -24.01 17.79 0.75
CA VAL A 394 -23.74 16.41 1.11
C VAL A 394 -22.52 15.96 0.34
N ILE A 395 -21.53 15.45 1.06
CA ILE A 395 -20.35 14.81 0.50
C ILE A 395 -20.35 13.36 0.95
N LEU A 396 -20.10 12.46 0.01
CA LEU A 396 -19.80 11.07 0.30
C LEU A 396 -18.55 10.68 -0.50
N GLU A 397 -17.49 10.38 0.23
CA GLU A 397 -16.24 9.88 -0.29
C GLU A 397 -15.98 8.47 0.24
N GLY A 398 -15.51 7.59 -0.64
CA GLY A 398 -15.12 6.24 -0.26
C GLY A 398 -14.98 5.30 -1.45
N ALA A 399 -14.47 4.11 -1.16
CA ALA A 399 -14.31 3.04 -2.14
C ALA A 399 -15.66 2.65 -2.78
N VAL A 400 -15.66 2.56 -4.11
CA VAL A 400 -16.81 2.11 -4.89
C VAL A 400 -17.09 0.63 -4.62
N GLN A 401 -18.29 0.28 -4.20
CA GLN A 401 -18.72 -1.10 -3.95
C GLN A 401 -19.40 -1.73 -5.17
N SER A 402 -20.04 -0.90 -6.00
CA SER A 402 -20.63 -1.33 -7.26
C SER A 402 -20.70 -0.16 -8.24
N VAL A 403 -20.52 -0.44 -9.53
CA VAL A 403 -20.58 0.58 -10.58
C VAL A 403 -21.31 0.06 -11.81
N GLY A 404 -22.20 0.89 -12.34
CA GLY A 404 -22.88 0.65 -13.61
C GLY A 404 -23.66 1.89 -14.01
N ASN A 405 -23.26 2.54 -15.11
CA ASN A 405 -23.83 3.81 -15.57
C ASN A 405 -25.38 3.78 -15.61
N PRO A 406 -26.08 4.68 -14.89
CA PRO A 406 -25.59 5.92 -14.24
C PRO A 406 -25.32 5.80 -12.73
N ASN A 407 -25.26 4.61 -12.17
CA ASN A 407 -25.18 4.40 -10.73
C ASN A 407 -23.76 4.04 -10.26
N VAL A 408 -23.40 4.57 -9.09
CA VAL A 408 -22.24 4.18 -8.30
C VAL A 408 -22.74 3.88 -6.88
N THR A 409 -22.20 2.88 -6.21
CA THR A 409 -22.51 2.60 -4.80
C THR A 409 -21.28 2.80 -3.95
N VAL A 410 -21.38 3.62 -2.90
CA VAL A 410 -20.31 3.89 -1.91
C VAL A 410 -20.93 3.75 -0.53
N LEU A 411 -20.29 3.00 0.37
CA LEU A 411 -20.81 2.74 1.74
C LEU A 411 -22.29 2.30 1.79
N GLY A 412 -22.72 1.49 0.82
CA GLY A 412 -24.10 1.03 0.69
C GLY A 412 -25.09 2.07 0.14
N VAL A 413 -24.67 3.31 -0.09
CA VAL A 413 -25.48 4.39 -0.65
C VAL A 413 -25.42 4.37 -2.17
N LEU A 414 -26.58 4.32 -2.82
CA LEU A 414 -26.70 4.42 -4.28
C LEU A 414 -26.63 5.90 -4.72
N ILE A 415 -25.53 6.27 -5.36
CA ILE A 415 -25.33 7.57 -6.01
C ILE A 415 -25.86 7.46 -7.45
N ASN A 416 -27.03 8.06 -7.70
CA ASN A 416 -27.57 8.18 -9.05
C ASN A 416 -27.00 9.45 -9.72
N THR A 417 -26.08 9.25 -10.65
CA THR A 417 -25.37 10.37 -11.31
C THR A 417 -26.14 11.00 -12.47
N SER A 418 -27.40 10.63 -12.71
CA SER A 418 -28.15 11.07 -13.91
C SER A 418 -28.34 12.59 -14.00
N SER A 419 -28.35 13.30 -12.86
CA SER A 419 -28.46 14.77 -12.80
C SER A 419 -27.13 15.49 -13.02
N ILE A 420 -26.00 14.80 -12.89
CA ILE A 420 -24.66 15.37 -13.00
C ILE A 420 -24.37 15.71 -14.47
N SER A 421 -23.99 16.95 -14.74
CA SER A 421 -23.55 17.38 -16.07
C SER A 421 -22.20 16.79 -16.43
N ASP A 422 -21.95 16.52 -17.72
CA ASP A 422 -20.69 15.92 -18.18
C ASP A 422 -19.43 16.69 -17.74
N SER A 423 -19.49 18.02 -17.58
CA SER A 423 -18.37 18.83 -17.08
C SER A 423 -17.99 18.56 -15.62
N ASN A 424 -18.86 17.89 -14.86
CA ASN A 424 -18.69 17.63 -13.42
C ASN A 424 -18.42 16.15 -13.14
N PHE A 425 -17.99 15.42 -14.16
CA PHE A 425 -17.31 14.13 -14.00
C PHE A 425 -15.82 14.39 -14.09
N LYS A 426 -15.14 14.32 -12.96
CA LYS A 426 -13.72 14.65 -12.86
C LYS A 426 -12.86 13.39 -12.72
N GLY A 427 -11.62 13.47 -13.20
CA GLY A 427 -10.58 12.47 -12.96
C GLY A 427 -9.70 12.82 -11.75
N PRO A 428 -8.65 12.04 -11.47
CA PRO A 428 -7.77 12.18 -10.29
C PRO A 428 -7.04 13.52 -10.13
N ASN A 429 -7.08 14.40 -11.13
CA ASN A 429 -6.44 15.71 -11.12
C ASN A 429 -7.47 16.85 -11.14
N GLU A 430 -8.69 16.55 -10.68
CA GLU A 430 -9.89 17.40 -10.73
C GLU A 430 -10.33 17.85 -12.13
N ALA A 431 -9.65 17.41 -13.20
CA ALA A 431 -9.99 17.82 -14.55
C ALA A 431 -11.25 17.09 -15.03
N ALA A 432 -12.14 17.82 -15.70
CA ALA A 432 -13.33 17.23 -16.30
C ALA A 432 -12.96 16.19 -17.38
N ILE A 433 -13.32 14.93 -17.16
CA ILE A 433 -13.11 13.81 -18.09
C ILE A 433 -14.40 13.39 -18.80
N GLY A 434 -15.57 13.80 -18.28
CA GLY A 434 -16.88 13.43 -18.85
C GLY A 434 -17.37 12.05 -18.41
N ARG A 435 -18.69 11.87 -18.45
CA ARG A 435 -19.37 10.65 -17.98
C ARG A 435 -18.81 9.37 -18.58
N THR A 436 -18.60 9.35 -19.90
CA THR A 436 -18.14 8.14 -20.59
C THR A 436 -16.75 7.72 -20.14
N ALA A 437 -15.82 8.66 -20.00
CA ALA A 437 -14.47 8.37 -19.53
C ALA A 437 -14.49 7.95 -18.05
N PHE A 438 -15.26 8.65 -17.22
CA PHE A 438 -15.43 8.31 -15.81
C PHE A 438 -15.92 6.87 -15.62
N PHE A 439 -17.02 6.45 -16.23
CA PHE A 439 -17.53 5.07 -16.10
C PHE A 439 -16.64 4.03 -16.79
N THR A 440 -15.71 4.45 -17.66
CA THR A 440 -14.68 3.57 -18.20
C THR A 440 -13.54 3.36 -17.20
N ALA A 441 -13.16 4.41 -16.48
CA ALA A 441 -12.08 4.41 -15.48
C ALA A 441 -12.51 3.80 -14.15
N VAL A 442 -13.66 4.21 -13.60
CA VAL A 442 -14.16 3.76 -12.29
C VAL A 442 -14.51 2.27 -12.30
N LYS A 443 -14.17 1.62 -11.20
CA LYS A 443 -14.37 0.21 -10.92
C LYS A 443 -14.69 0.05 -9.43
N VAL A 444 -14.97 -1.16 -8.97
CA VAL A 444 -15.05 -1.46 -7.53
C VAL A 444 -13.70 -1.10 -6.87
N GLU A 445 -13.68 -0.68 -5.61
CA GLU A 445 -12.52 -0.14 -4.86
C GLU A 445 -11.89 1.16 -5.39
N THR A 446 -12.35 1.72 -6.52
CA THR A 446 -11.93 3.08 -6.89
C THR A 446 -12.41 4.06 -5.82
N LEU A 447 -11.52 4.89 -5.27
CA LEU A 447 -11.92 5.99 -4.39
C LEU A 447 -12.62 7.06 -5.22
N VAL A 448 -13.84 7.42 -4.82
CA VAL A 448 -14.59 8.48 -5.46
C VAL A 448 -15.18 9.40 -4.42
N LYS A 449 -15.31 10.68 -4.77
CA LYS A 449 -16.09 11.65 -4.02
C LYS A 449 -17.28 12.10 -4.83
N ALA A 450 -18.46 12.02 -4.23
CA ALA A 450 -19.68 12.56 -4.78
C ALA A 450 -20.12 13.74 -3.94
N GLN A 451 -20.53 14.82 -4.61
CA GLN A 451 -21.04 16.03 -3.98
C GLN A 451 -22.43 16.37 -4.52
N GLY A 452 -23.33 16.78 -3.63
CA GLY A 452 -24.65 17.27 -3.98
C GLY A 452 -25.26 18.12 -2.87
N ASP A 453 -26.56 18.39 -3.01
CA ASP A 453 -27.34 19.14 -2.02
C ASP A 453 -28.53 18.31 -1.51
N TRP A 454 -28.76 18.34 -0.20
CA TRP A 454 -29.93 17.76 0.44
C TRP A 454 -31.15 18.66 0.29
N ASP A 455 -32.19 18.19 -0.40
CA ASP A 455 -33.44 18.94 -0.63
C ASP A 455 -34.54 18.68 0.42
N GLY A 456 -34.23 17.89 1.46
CA GLY A 456 -35.18 17.42 2.46
C GLY A 456 -35.81 16.06 2.16
N VAL A 457 -35.60 15.51 0.97
CA VAL A 457 -36.11 14.20 0.53
C VAL A 457 -35.00 13.31 -0.02
N SER A 458 -34.14 13.86 -0.87
CA SER A 458 -33.04 13.16 -1.53
C SER A 458 -31.84 14.09 -1.73
N VAL A 459 -30.67 13.49 -2.00
CA VAL A 459 -29.52 14.26 -2.46
C VAL A 459 -29.64 14.49 -3.96
N VAL A 460 -29.57 15.75 -4.38
CA VAL A 460 -29.41 16.14 -5.78
C VAL A 460 -27.92 16.19 -6.06
N TRP A 461 -27.36 15.09 -6.57
CA TRP A 461 -25.94 15.01 -6.91
C TRP A 461 -25.60 15.95 -8.07
N SER A 462 -24.55 16.74 -7.89
CA SER A 462 -24.09 17.76 -8.83
C SER A 462 -22.70 17.49 -9.39
N GLU A 463 -21.89 16.68 -8.71
CA GLU A 463 -20.51 16.37 -9.08
C GLU A 463 -20.11 14.97 -8.60
N ILE A 464 -19.25 14.30 -9.38
CA ILE A 464 -18.57 13.08 -8.95
C ILE A 464 -17.15 13.06 -9.54
N GLU A 465 -16.19 12.71 -8.69
CA GLU A 465 -14.77 12.68 -9.03
C GLU A 465 -14.12 11.37 -8.61
N ILE A 466 -13.11 10.97 -9.38
CA ILE A 466 -12.17 9.93 -8.97
C ILE A 466 -11.14 10.65 -8.11
N GLU A 467 -11.00 10.23 -6.87
CA GLU A 467 -9.98 10.79 -5.98
C GLU A 467 -8.61 10.24 -6.37
N GLY A 468 -7.59 11.10 -6.31
CA GLY A 468 -6.21 10.65 -6.35
C GLY A 468 -5.84 9.99 -5.02
N GLU A 469 -4.81 9.16 -5.03
CA GLU A 469 -4.09 8.92 -3.79
C GLU A 469 -3.35 10.23 -3.47
N ASP A 470 -3.85 10.95 -2.48
CA ASP A 470 -3.38 12.20 -1.88
C ASP A 470 -3.92 13.51 -2.48
N ASP A 471 -4.67 14.22 -1.62
CA ASP A 471 -4.93 15.66 -1.66
C ASP A 471 -4.58 16.27 -0.28
#